data_AF-H2LEZ9-F1
#
_entry.id   AF-H2LEZ9-F1
#
_cell.length_a   1.000
_cell.length_b   1.000
_cell.length_c   1.000
_cell.angle_alpha   90.00
_cell.angle_beta   90.00
_cell.angle_gamma   90.00
#
_symmetry.space_group_name_H-M   'P 1'
#
loop_
_entity.id
_entity.type
_entity.pdbx_description
1 polymer ?
#
loop_
_entity_poly.entity_id
_entity_poly.type
_entity_poly.pdbx_seq_one_letter_code
_entity_poly.pdbx_strand_id
1 'polypeptide(L)'
;MFYSNFDFFFFQQVVILTYYYPDKSFDLPTDFDPTRFSIEASVQTGQANLLLKFLKLEDSMLYECRVQVRGDTTGNTAATTNVVVLVPPTKPICNVQGKPEYGQNINLTCVSEEASPSPTYKWESYDVQNNLRPLDPQSTVNGGILSLFDVTKEMSGYYVCTSTNKVGSASSNFTLSIVSLPPTKPILNVQGKPEYGQNINLTCVSEEASPSPTYKWESYDVLNNLRPLDPKSTVKGGILSLFNVTKETSGYYICTSTNKVGSASSNFTLSVLPPSLNIGSTAGIIGGVAAALILLVIIICCCYCRKKKQQEEAYAMGAPEYTDKDPDGNDENHHPQESSVVYSDSKGPITRRDQYEEKSEHNDDRRSDINDRRRDYDDRRSDFDDRRSDFDDRRSDINDRRRDYDDRRSDFDDQRSNYSDRRDKYSDRNERYDDDRHYDDERRYDDRRGQR
;
A
#
# COMPACT_ATOMS: atom_id res chain seq x y z
N MET A 1 5.80 18.28 22.03
CA MET A 1 4.92 19.37 22.49
C MET A 1 3.62 19.25 21.72
N PHE A 2 2.54 18.85 22.39
CA PHE A 2 1.17 19.04 21.91
C PHE A 2 0.42 19.73 23.04
N TYR A 3 -0.36 20.77 22.71
CA TYR A 3 -1.03 21.60 23.70
C TYR A 3 -2.23 20.85 24.30
N SER A 4 -2.24 20.69 25.62
CA SER A 4 -3.40 20.24 26.40
C SER A 4 -4.40 21.38 26.59
N ASN A 5 -4.93 21.91 25.48
CA ASN A 5 -5.88 23.02 25.46
C ASN A 5 -7.32 22.58 25.77
N PHE A 6 -7.57 22.11 27.00
CA PHE A 6 -8.93 21.98 27.53
C PHE A 6 -9.13 22.46 28.98
N ASP A 7 -8.08 22.97 29.65
CA ASP A 7 -8.21 23.78 30.87
C ASP A 7 -8.63 25.24 30.55
N PHE A 8 -9.65 25.41 29.70
CA PHE A 8 -10.22 26.71 29.34
C PHE A 8 -11.75 26.67 29.23
N PHE A 9 -12.38 26.07 30.25
CA PHE A 9 -13.71 26.55 30.65
C PHE A 9 -13.55 27.99 31.10
N PHE A 10 -13.95 28.94 30.25
CA PHE A 10 -14.12 30.33 30.65
C PHE A 10 -15.10 30.37 31.82
N PHE A 11 -14.64 30.84 32.99
CA PHE A 11 -15.55 31.27 34.06
C PHE A 11 -16.26 32.55 33.60
N GLN A 12 -17.24 32.39 32.73
CA GLN A 12 -18.14 33.45 32.30
C GLN A 12 -19.02 33.80 33.50
N GLN A 13 -18.62 34.82 34.26
CA GLN A 13 -19.28 35.22 35.51
C GLN A 13 -20.68 35.72 35.23
N VAL A 14 -21.67 34.83 35.38
CA VAL A 14 -23.08 35.15 35.27
C VAL A 14 -23.56 35.65 36.63
N VAL A 15 -23.54 36.97 36.78
CA VAL A 15 -24.18 37.68 37.89
C VAL A 15 -25.69 37.54 37.73
N ILE A 16 -26.37 37.00 38.73
CA ILE A 16 -27.83 36.84 38.74
C ILE A 16 -28.36 37.39 40.06
N LEU A 17 -29.27 38.35 39.96
CA LEU A 17 -29.97 39.08 41.02
C LEU A 17 -29.25 40.31 41.58
N THR A 18 -30.01 41.40 41.57
CA THR A 18 -29.88 42.62 42.37
C THR A 18 -31.24 42.89 43.01
N TYR A 19 -31.28 43.29 44.29
CA TYR A 19 -32.52 43.83 44.87
C TYR A 19 -32.28 44.80 46.04
N TYR A 20 -32.81 46.02 45.92
CA TYR A 20 -33.59 46.72 46.96
C TYR A 20 -34.41 47.86 46.33
N TYR A 21 -35.44 47.54 45.54
CA TYR A 21 -36.39 48.55 45.06
C TYR A 21 -37.76 47.92 44.74
N PRO A 22 -38.91 48.52 45.12
CA PRO A 22 -40.24 47.90 45.01
C PRO A 22 -40.72 47.53 43.60
N ASP A 23 -39.95 47.88 42.56
CA ASP A 23 -40.27 47.73 41.14
C ASP A 23 -39.79 46.39 40.52
N LYS A 24 -39.23 45.48 41.33
CA LYS A 24 -38.85 44.09 40.94
C LYS A 24 -37.98 43.96 39.68
N SER A 25 -37.09 44.92 39.41
CA SER A 25 -36.13 44.84 38.32
C SER A 25 -35.11 43.71 38.54
N PHE A 26 -34.94 42.82 37.55
CA PHE A 26 -33.91 41.79 37.55
C PHE A 26 -32.91 42.07 36.42
N ASP A 27 -31.65 42.38 36.76
CA ASP A 27 -30.57 42.26 35.78
C ASP A 27 -30.29 40.77 35.55
N LEU A 28 -30.60 40.32 34.34
CA LEU A 28 -30.36 38.98 33.83
C LEU A 28 -29.49 39.12 32.57
N PRO A 29 -28.54 38.20 32.31
CA PRO A 29 -27.83 38.18 31.04
C PRO A 29 -28.80 38.12 29.86
N THR A 30 -28.46 38.74 28.73
CA THR A 30 -29.35 38.84 27.55
C THR A 30 -29.62 37.51 26.83
N ASP A 31 -29.09 36.40 27.35
CA ASP A 31 -29.20 35.02 26.84
C ASP A 31 -29.95 34.09 27.84
N PHE A 32 -30.73 34.68 28.76
CA PHE A 32 -31.38 33.96 29.86
C PHE A 32 -32.74 33.37 29.46
N ASP A 33 -32.80 32.04 29.37
CA ASP A 33 -34.01 31.27 29.01
C ASP A 33 -35.04 31.19 30.17
N PRO A 34 -36.20 31.86 30.10
CA PRO A 34 -37.20 31.86 31.17
C PRO A 34 -37.94 30.53 31.33
N THR A 35 -37.71 29.53 30.48
CA THR A 35 -38.26 28.17 30.62
C THR A 35 -37.38 27.29 31.50
N ARG A 36 -36.04 27.43 31.40
CA ARG A 36 -35.07 26.70 32.22
C ARG A 36 -34.84 27.33 33.59
N PHE A 37 -34.93 28.65 33.70
CA PHE A 37 -34.63 29.35 34.95
C PHE A 37 -35.87 30.05 35.53
N SER A 38 -36.07 29.95 36.85
CA SER A 38 -37.11 30.70 37.55
C SER A 38 -36.62 31.19 38.90
N ILE A 39 -36.97 32.42 39.25
CA ILE A 39 -36.51 33.12 40.47
C ILE A 39 -37.71 33.43 41.36
N GLU A 40 -37.54 33.21 42.67
CA GLU A 40 -38.49 33.59 43.70
C GLU A 40 -37.78 34.42 44.78
N ALA A 41 -38.18 35.68 44.96
CA ALA A 41 -37.55 36.60 45.92
C ALA A 41 -38.60 37.33 46.78
N SER A 42 -38.32 37.42 48.08
CA SER A 42 -39.22 37.98 49.09
C SER A 42 -38.46 38.91 50.03
N VAL A 43 -38.79 40.20 49.94
CA VAL A 43 -38.22 41.27 50.77
C VAL A 43 -38.60 41.13 52.24
N GLN A 44 -39.81 40.60 52.51
CA GLN A 44 -40.36 40.48 53.86
C GLN A 44 -39.71 39.33 54.65
N THR A 45 -39.20 38.29 53.95
CA THR A 45 -38.48 37.16 54.57
C THR A 45 -36.97 37.22 54.36
N GLY A 46 -36.46 38.19 53.59
CA GLY A 46 -35.03 38.36 53.33
C GLY A 46 -34.41 37.24 52.46
N GLN A 47 -35.21 36.62 51.58
CA GLN A 47 -34.82 35.43 50.81
C GLN A 47 -34.89 35.68 49.30
N ALA A 48 -33.96 35.07 48.56
CA ALA A 48 -33.96 35.00 47.11
C ALA A 48 -33.47 33.62 46.64
N ASN A 49 -34.32 32.90 45.92
CA ASN A 49 -34.10 31.54 45.44
C ASN A 49 -33.98 31.56 43.91
N LEU A 50 -32.93 30.92 43.37
CA LEU A 50 -32.79 30.63 41.95
C LEU A 50 -33.03 29.13 41.72
N LEU A 51 -34.03 28.79 40.91
CA LEU A 51 -34.34 27.41 40.52
C LEU A 51 -33.92 27.17 39.06
N LEU A 52 -33.05 26.18 38.86
CA LEU A 52 -32.60 25.70 37.56
C LEU A 52 -33.38 24.43 37.19
N LYS A 53 -33.82 24.32 35.94
CA LYS A 53 -34.54 23.18 35.36
C LYS A 53 -33.81 22.73 34.09
N PHE A 54 -33.78 21.42 33.86
CA PHE A 54 -33.07 20.81 32.72
C PHE A 54 -31.59 21.27 32.66
N LEU A 55 -30.84 20.90 33.71
CA LEU A 55 -29.43 21.19 33.86
C LEU A 55 -28.60 20.60 32.70
N LYS A 56 -27.69 21.41 32.18
CA LYS A 56 -26.68 21.05 31.19
C LYS A 56 -25.27 21.18 31.78
N LEU A 57 -24.27 20.59 31.12
CA LEU A 57 -22.85 20.87 31.41
C LEU A 57 -22.54 22.37 31.41
N GLU A 58 -23.14 23.13 30.48
CA GLU A 58 -23.06 24.59 30.33
C GLU A 58 -23.41 25.37 31.61
N ASP A 59 -24.31 24.85 32.44
CA ASP A 59 -24.75 25.54 33.67
C ASP A 59 -23.74 25.39 34.84
N SER A 60 -22.57 24.78 34.60
CA SER A 60 -21.48 24.55 35.56
C SER A 60 -20.59 25.80 35.72
N MET A 61 -21.08 26.80 36.45
CA MET A 61 -20.44 28.11 36.54
C MET A 61 -20.50 28.73 37.95
N LEU A 62 -19.82 29.87 38.10
CA LEU A 62 -19.89 30.70 39.30
C LEU A 62 -21.17 31.56 39.25
N TYR A 63 -22.09 31.32 40.18
CA TYR A 63 -23.30 32.12 40.38
C TYR A 63 -23.04 33.15 41.47
N GLU A 64 -23.30 34.42 41.17
CA GLU A 64 -23.23 35.52 42.15
C GLU A 64 -24.63 36.06 42.44
N CYS A 65 -25.07 35.94 43.70
CA CYS A 65 -26.27 36.59 44.21
C CYS A 65 -25.89 37.92 44.87
N ARG A 66 -26.48 39.03 44.43
CA ARG A 66 -26.16 40.38 44.91
C ARG A 66 -27.39 41.12 45.44
N VAL A 67 -27.19 41.86 46.51
CA VAL A 67 -28.13 42.81 47.12
C VAL A 67 -27.63 44.22 46.81
N GLN A 68 -28.51 45.21 46.69
CA GLN A 68 -28.09 46.59 46.41
C GLN A 68 -28.94 47.60 47.19
N VAL A 69 -28.43 48.03 48.34
CA VAL A 69 -29.13 48.99 49.22
C VAL A 69 -28.80 50.42 48.79
N ARG A 70 -29.83 51.24 48.53
CA ARG A 70 -29.65 52.61 48.04
C ARG A 70 -29.08 53.53 49.14
N GLY A 71 -27.78 53.85 49.02
CA GLY A 71 -27.07 54.73 49.95
C GLY A 71 -26.01 54.03 50.81
N ASP A 72 -25.92 52.70 50.78
CA ASP A 72 -24.78 51.95 51.31
C ASP A 72 -23.82 51.61 50.18
N THR A 73 -22.56 52.06 50.31
CA THR A 73 -21.45 51.71 49.40
C THR A 73 -20.29 51.05 50.17
N THR A 74 -20.59 50.48 51.33
CA THR A 74 -19.63 50.01 52.34
C THR A 74 -19.81 48.55 52.75
N GLY A 75 -20.98 47.95 52.56
CA GLY A 75 -21.21 46.52 52.79
C GLY A 75 -20.72 45.61 51.65
N ASN A 76 -20.23 44.41 52.00
CA ASN A 76 -20.10 43.30 51.04
C ASN A 76 -21.49 42.74 50.73
N THR A 77 -22.18 43.31 49.73
CA THR A 77 -23.58 42.93 49.41
C THR A 77 -23.71 41.77 48.42
N ALA A 78 -22.63 41.06 48.09
CA ALA A 78 -22.63 39.94 47.15
C ALA A 78 -22.11 38.64 47.79
N ALA A 79 -22.71 37.51 47.43
CA ALA A 79 -22.29 36.17 47.81
C ALA A 79 -22.22 35.27 46.56
N THR A 80 -21.12 34.52 46.43
CA THR A 80 -20.86 33.67 45.27
C THR A 80 -20.89 32.19 45.63
N THR A 81 -21.30 31.35 44.68
CA THR A 81 -21.26 29.89 44.80
C THR A 81 -20.92 29.23 43.46
N ASN A 82 -20.18 28.12 43.50
CA ASN A 82 -19.89 27.32 42.31
C ASN A 82 -20.93 26.21 42.18
N VAL A 83 -21.70 26.22 41.09
CA VAL A 83 -22.50 25.06 40.69
C VAL A 83 -21.66 24.25 39.72
N VAL A 84 -21.61 22.93 39.91
CA VAL A 84 -20.94 22.01 38.99
C VAL A 84 -21.94 20.91 38.65
N VAL A 85 -22.39 20.88 37.40
CA VAL A 85 -23.30 19.84 36.92
C VAL A 85 -22.50 18.56 36.73
N LEU A 86 -23.00 17.47 37.31
CA LEU A 86 -22.32 16.18 37.37
C LEU A 86 -22.97 15.25 36.35
N VAL A 87 -22.17 14.65 35.47
CA VAL A 87 -22.63 13.71 34.44
C VAL A 87 -21.82 12.41 34.50
N PRO A 88 -22.46 11.24 34.32
CA PRO A 88 -21.72 9.99 34.19
C PRO A 88 -20.87 10.03 32.90
N PRO A 89 -19.79 9.24 32.81
CA PRO A 89 -18.95 9.25 31.61
C PRO A 89 -19.71 8.73 30.38
N THR A 90 -19.57 9.37 29.23
CA THR A 90 -20.06 8.82 27.96
C THR A 90 -19.27 7.59 27.55
N LYS A 91 -19.84 6.77 26.65
CA LYS A 91 -19.21 5.54 26.15
C LYS A 91 -17.81 5.86 25.60
N PRO A 92 -16.72 5.30 26.16
CA PRO A 92 -15.38 5.67 25.74
C PRO A 92 -15.09 5.38 24.26
N ILE A 93 -14.45 6.32 23.59
CA ILE A 93 -13.88 6.14 22.26
C ILE A 93 -12.47 5.56 22.46
N CYS A 94 -12.19 4.41 21.83
CA CYS A 94 -10.92 3.71 21.96
C CYS A 94 -10.18 3.67 20.62
N ASN A 95 -8.90 4.05 20.60
CA ASN A 95 -8.06 4.12 19.39
C ASN A 95 -6.67 3.51 19.63
N VAL A 96 -6.18 2.75 18.65
CA VAL A 96 -4.80 2.24 18.61
C VAL A 96 -3.88 3.28 17.98
N GLN A 97 -2.83 3.69 18.70
CA GLN A 97 -1.78 4.57 18.21
C GLN A 97 -0.49 3.76 17.98
N GLY A 98 0.16 3.99 16.84
CA GLY A 98 1.25 3.14 16.35
C GLY A 98 0.71 1.99 15.49
N LYS A 99 1.61 1.13 15.01
CA LYS A 99 1.23 -0.04 14.20
C LYS A 99 1.25 -1.32 15.05
N PRO A 100 0.18 -2.14 15.06
CA PRO A 100 0.17 -3.44 15.74
C PRO A 100 0.89 -4.50 14.90
N GLU A 101 2.19 -4.31 14.65
CA GLU A 101 3.08 -5.27 13.99
C GLU A 101 3.95 -5.95 15.06
N TYR A 102 4.35 -7.21 14.83
CA TYR A 102 5.12 -7.99 15.81
C TYR A 102 6.40 -7.29 16.29
N GLY A 103 6.54 -7.12 17.59
CA GLY A 103 7.72 -6.49 18.19
C GLY A 103 7.82 -4.98 17.97
N GLN A 104 6.68 -4.30 17.82
CA GLN A 104 6.55 -2.84 17.90
C GLN A 104 6.05 -2.38 19.27
N ASN A 105 6.08 -1.07 19.53
CA ASN A 105 5.45 -0.45 20.69
C ASN A 105 4.20 0.31 20.23
N ILE A 106 3.07 0.15 20.95
CA ILE A 106 1.79 0.79 20.62
C ILE A 106 1.10 1.32 21.88
N ASN A 107 0.29 2.37 21.72
CA ASN A 107 -0.55 2.90 22.80
C ASN A 107 -2.02 2.65 22.47
N LEU A 108 -2.73 2.02 23.39
CA LEU A 108 -4.18 1.92 23.39
C LEU A 108 -4.73 3.12 24.15
N THR A 109 -5.41 4.02 23.44
CA THR A 109 -5.99 5.23 24.03
C THR A 109 -7.49 5.08 24.19
N CYS A 110 -8.04 5.63 25.27
CA CYS A 110 -9.44 5.54 25.67
C CYS A 110 -9.87 6.87 26.29
N VAL A 111 -10.93 7.49 25.76
CA VAL A 111 -11.44 8.80 26.22
C VAL A 111 -12.97 8.81 26.20
N SER A 112 -13.60 9.21 27.31
CA SER A 112 -15.01 9.65 27.32
C SER A 112 -15.07 11.14 26.95
N GLU A 113 -15.91 11.51 25.98
CA GLU A 113 -16.03 12.90 25.50
C GLU A 113 -16.71 13.82 26.52
N GLU A 114 -17.66 13.29 27.31
CA GLU A 114 -18.32 14.01 28.40
C GLU A 114 -18.18 13.19 29.69
N ALA A 115 -17.72 13.82 30.76
CA ALA A 115 -17.67 13.23 32.11
C ALA A 115 -17.44 14.35 33.14
N SER A 116 -18.30 14.46 34.16
CA SER A 116 -18.12 15.45 35.24
C SER A 116 -18.39 14.82 36.61
N PRO A 117 -17.38 14.72 37.51
CA PRO A 117 -16.00 15.17 37.34
C PRO A 117 -15.21 14.24 36.40
N SER A 118 -13.97 14.64 36.11
CA SER A 118 -12.99 13.88 35.31
C SER A 118 -12.91 12.41 35.77
N PRO A 119 -13.01 11.44 34.84
CA PRO A 119 -13.14 10.03 35.20
C PRO A 119 -11.77 9.36 35.42
N THR A 120 -11.77 8.30 36.21
CA THR A 120 -10.68 7.32 36.21
C THR A 120 -10.96 6.24 35.17
N TYR A 121 -9.89 5.69 34.60
CA TYR A 121 -9.97 4.66 33.57
C TYR A 121 -9.36 3.36 34.09
N LYS A 122 -10.03 2.24 33.81
CA LYS A 122 -9.56 0.88 34.09
C LYS A 122 -9.49 0.10 32.77
N TRP A 123 -8.40 -0.64 32.58
CA TRP A 123 -8.19 -1.51 31.43
C TRP A 123 -8.27 -2.98 31.84
N GLU A 124 -8.94 -3.78 31.02
CA GLU A 124 -9.03 -5.24 31.14
C GLU A 124 -8.76 -5.87 29.76
N SER A 125 -8.00 -6.95 29.72
CA SER A 125 -7.69 -7.67 28.47
C SER A 125 -8.26 -9.08 28.48
N TYR A 126 -8.67 -9.54 27.31
CA TYR A 126 -9.21 -10.87 27.07
C TYR A 126 -8.48 -11.48 25.88
N ASP A 127 -8.30 -12.79 25.87
CA ASP A 127 -7.71 -13.48 24.73
C ASP A 127 -8.67 -13.55 23.52
N VAL A 128 -8.23 -14.16 22.42
CA VAL A 128 -9.05 -14.36 21.21
C VAL A 128 -10.26 -15.31 21.41
N GLN A 129 -10.29 -16.06 22.52
CA GLN A 129 -11.41 -16.91 22.95
C GLN A 129 -12.34 -16.19 23.95
N ASN A 130 -12.07 -14.91 24.24
CA ASN A 130 -12.80 -14.07 25.22
C ASN A 130 -12.65 -14.51 26.69
N ASN A 131 -11.56 -15.22 27.03
CA ASN A 131 -11.18 -15.47 28.43
C ASN A 131 -10.45 -14.25 29.01
N LEU A 132 -10.74 -13.87 30.26
CA LEU A 132 -10.05 -12.77 30.95
C LEU A 132 -8.57 -13.11 31.18
N ARG A 133 -7.67 -12.23 30.75
CA ARG A 133 -6.21 -12.35 30.89
C ARG A 133 -5.63 -11.13 31.63
N PRO A 134 -4.63 -11.31 32.51
CA PRO A 134 -3.83 -10.18 32.99
C PRO A 134 -3.25 -9.33 31.84
N LEU A 135 -3.06 -8.05 32.10
CA LEU A 135 -2.25 -7.18 31.26
C LEU A 135 -0.78 -7.64 31.29
N ASP A 136 -0.03 -7.34 30.23
CA ASP A 136 1.37 -7.74 30.13
C ASP A 136 2.23 -7.07 31.24
N PRO A 137 3.17 -7.77 31.90
CA PRO A 137 3.98 -7.20 32.99
C PRO A 137 4.86 -6.00 32.60
N GLN A 138 5.16 -5.80 31.32
CA GLN A 138 5.90 -4.64 30.81
C GLN A 138 4.97 -3.49 30.42
N SER A 139 3.67 -3.72 30.31
CA SER A 139 2.69 -2.68 29.95
C SER A 139 2.57 -1.60 31.02
N THR A 140 2.16 -0.39 30.61
CA THR A 140 2.01 0.74 31.53
C THR A 140 0.65 1.40 31.32
N VAL A 141 -0.11 1.61 32.41
CA VAL A 141 -1.39 2.32 32.39
C VAL A 141 -1.24 3.72 32.97
N ASN A 142 -1.41 4.73 32.13
CA ASN A 142 -1.38 6.16 32.48
C ASN A 142 -2.76 6.77 32.19
N GLY A 143 -3.68 6.65 33.14
CA GLY A 143 -5.08 7.07 32.96
C GLY A 143 -5.73 6.32 31.80
N GLY A 144 -6.31 7.06 30.85
CA GLY A 144 -6.93 6.52 29.65
C GLY A 144 -5.97 5.89 28.62
N ILE A 145 -4.66 5.82 28.90
CA ILE A 145 -3.66 5.27 27.97
C ILE A 145 -3.03 3.99 28.55
N LEU A 146 -3.11 2.90 27.79
CA LEU A 146 -2.41 1.64 28.04
C LEU A 146 -1.30 1.45 26.98
N SER A 147 -0.05 1.59 27.39
CA SER A 147 1.12 1.36 26.55
C SER A 147 1.51 -0.12 26.55
N LEU A 148 1.68 -0.71 25.37
CA LEU A 148 2.18 -2.07 25.15
C LEU A 148 3.53 -2.01 24.41
N PHE A 149 4.48 -2.85 24.81
CA PHE A 149 5.86 -2.83 24.32
C PHE A 149 6.25 -4.20 23.72
N ASP A 150 7.12 -4.18 22.70
CA ASP A 150 7.60 -5.35 21.93
C ASP A 150 6.50 -6.38 21.59
N VAL A 151 5.37 -5.90 21.07
CA VAL A 151 4.10 -6.64 21.14
C VAL A 151 4.11 -8.00 20.42
N THR A 152 3.68 -9.04 21.12
CA THR A 152 3.67 -10.43 20.61
C THR A 152 2.32 -10.83 20.05
N LYS A 153 2.27 -11.88 19.23
CA LYS A 153 1.00 -12.39 18.66
C LYS A 153 -0.02 -12.75 19.75
N GLU A 154 0.45 -13.26 20.88
CA GLU A 154 -0.36 -13.63 22.06
C GLU A 154 -1.07 -12.45 22.71
N MET A 155 -0.57 -11.22 22.57
CA MET A 155 -1.26 -10.04 23.08
C MET A 155 -2.56 -9.72 22.32
N SER A 156 -2.78 -10.31 21.14
CA SER A 156 -4.03 -10.19 20.38
C SER A 156 -5.25 -10.71 21.17
N GLY A 157 -6.40 -10.08 20.97
CA GLY A 157 -7.63 -10.39 21.70
C GLY A 157 -8.52 -9.16 21.85
N TYR A 158 -9.37 -9.13 22.88
CA TYR A 158 -10.28 -8.02 23.15
C TYR A 158 -9.76 -7.17 24.31
N TYR A 159 -9.79 -5.86 24.16
CA TYR A 159 -9.45 -4.90 25.21
C TYR A 159 -10.70 -4.11 25.60
N VAL A 160 -10.99 -4.09 26.90
CA VAL A 160 -12.11 -3.36 27.48
C VAL A 160 -11.55 -2.21 28.30
N CYS A 161 -11.98 -1.00 27.97
CA CYS A 161 -11.74 0.18 28.78
C CYS A 161 -13.04 0.56 29.50
N THR A 162 -12.96 0.78 30.82
CA THR A 162 -14.06 1.27 31.64
C THR A 162 -13.70 2.63 32.22
N SER A 163 -14.47 3.66 31.87
CA SER A 163 -14.40 5.02 32.38
C SER A 163 -15.38 5.16 33.54
N THR A 164 -14.95 5.71 34.69
CA THR A 164 -15.74 5.77 35.93
C THR A 164 -15.57 7.11 36.63
N ASN A 165 -16.67 7.71 37.11
CA ASN A 165 -16.63 8.82 38.05
C ASN A 165 -17.66 8.62 39.18
N LYS A 166 -17.85 9.62 40.05
CA LYS A 166 -18.79 9.55 41.19
C LYS A 166 -20.29 9.51 40.81
N VAL A 167 -20.63 9.62 39.53
CA VAL A 167 -22.02 9.62 39.02
C VAL A 167 -22.35 8.27 38.37
N GLY A 168 -21.38 7.63 37.72
CA GLY A 168 -21.55 6.33 37.09
C GLY A 168 -20.31 5.89 36.32
N SER A 169 -20.47 4.85 35.50
CA SER A 169 -19.42 4.34 34.63
C SER A 169 -19.97 3.97 33.25
N ALA A 170 -19.09 3.99 32.25
CA ALA A 170 -19.36 3.50 30.91
C ALA A 170 -18.13 2.76 30.37
N SER A 171 -18.36 1.69 29.61
CA SER A 171 -17.29 0.85 29.06
C SER A 171 -17.38 0.72 27.54
N SER A 172 -16.24 0.43 26.94
CA SER A 172 -16.08 0.26 25.50
C SER A 172 -15.06 -0.82 25.22
N ASN A 173 -15.33 -1.65 24.22
CA ASN A 173 -14.51 -2.79 23.83
C ASN A 173 -14.06 -2.69 22.37
N PHE A 174 -12.86 -3.20 22.08
CA PHE A 174 -12.35 -3.33 20.72
C PHE A 174 -11.39 -4.52 20.61
N THR A 175 -11.17 -4.98 19.39
CA THR A 175 -10.24 -6.09 19.10
C THR A 175 -8.87 -5.54 18.74
N LEU A 176 -7.82 -6.01 19.42
CA LEU A 176 -6.44 -5.84 19.01
C LEU A 176 -5.99 -7.09 18.25
N SER A 177 -5.45 -6.91 17.04
CA SER A 177 -4.87 -7.98 16.22
C SER A 177 -3.45 -7.58 15.82
N ILE A 178 -2.47 -8.42 16.18
CA ILE A 178 -1.04 -8.13 15.97
C ILE A 178 -0.50 -8.94 14.79
N VAL A 179 0.02 -8.24 13.79
CA VAL A 179 0.40 -8.80 12.50
C VAL A 179 1.86 -9.25 12.50
N SER A 180 2.08 -10.56 12.46
CA SER A 180 3.38 -11.21 12.31
C SER A 180 3.45 -11.94 10.97
N LEU A 181 4.20 -11.41 10.00
CA LEU A 181 4.41 -12.06 8.69
C LEU A 181 5.91 -12.18 8.38
N PRO A 182 6.44 -13.39 8.10
CA PRO A 182 7.79 -13.54 7.57
C PRO A 182 7.85 -12.94 6.16
N PRO A 183 9.03 -12.52 5.67
CA PRO A 183 9.13 -11.94 4.33
C PRO A 183 8.85 -12.98 3.25
N THR A 184 8.03 -12.64 2.25
CA THR A 184 7.89 -13.45 1.03
C THR A 184 9.16 -13.41 0.18
N LYS A 185 9.33 -14.43 -0.69
CA LYS A 185 10.50 -14.55 -1.59
C LYS A 185 10.71 -13.24 -2.37
N PRO A 186 11.86 -12.56 -2.22
CA PRO A 186 12.03 -11.25 -2.83
C PRO A 186 11.95 -11.25 -4.35
N ILE A 187 11.26 -10.24 -4.90
CA ILE A 187 11.27 -9.90 -6.32
C ILE A 187 12.51 -9.04 -6.59
N LEU A 188 13.19 -9.35 -7.69
CA LEU A 188 14.47 -8.75 -8.08
C LEU A 188 14.35 -8.11 -9.47
N ASN A 189 14.45 -6.77 -9.52
CA ASN A 189 14.37 -5.99 -10.76
C ASN A 189 15.66 -5.19 -10.99
N VAL A 190 16.04 -5.01 -12.26
CA VAL A 190 17.16 -4.15 -12.68
C VAL A 190 16.61 -2.84 -13.24
N GLN A 191 17.18 -1.71 -12.80
CA GLN A 191 16.94 -0.39 -13.39
C GLN A 191 18.23 0.11 -14.06
N GLY A 192 18.09 0.62 -15.28
CA GLY A 192 19.20 0.95 -16.17
C GLY A 192 19.61 -0.23 -17.05
N LYS A 193 20.54 0.02 -17.98
CA LYS A 193 21.07 -1.02 -18.88
C LYS A 193 22.41 -1.54 -18.36
N PRO A 194 22.63 -2.88 -18.29
CA PRO A 194 23.92 -3.46 -17.95
C PRO A 194 24.87 -3.45 -19.15
N GLU A 195 25.27 -2.25 -19.60
CA GLU A 195 26.28 -2.01 -20.63
C GLU A 195 27.56 -1.45 -19.99
N TYR A 196 28.76 -1.77 -20.50
CA TYR A 196 30.02 -1.30 -19.89
C TYR A 196 30.06 0.22 -19.71
N GLY A 197 30.51 0.67 -18.53
CA GLY A 197 30.58 2.08 -18.16
C GLY A 197 29.29 2.67 -17.58
N GLN A 198 28.16 1.97 -17.63
CA GLN A 198 26.89 2.45 -17.11
C GLN A 198 26.77 2.34 -15.57
N ASN A 199 25.76 2.99 -15.02
CA ASN A 199 25.32 2.82 -13.64
C ASN A 199 23.96 2.13 -13.65
N ILE A 200 23.77 1.14 -12.77
CA ILE A 200 22.51 0.37 -12.64
C ILE A 200 22.11 0.20 -11.18
N ASN A 201 20.82 0.07 -10.93
CA ASN A 201 20.29 -0.29 -9.60
C ASN A 201 19.67 -1.69 -9.66
N LEU A 202 20.09 -2.57 -8.76
CA LEU A 202 19.39 -3.81 -8.46
C LEU A 202 18.43 -3.53 -7.30
N THR A 203 17.13 -3.68 -7.52
CA THR A 203 16.10 -3.45 -6.49
C THR A 203 15.54 -4.78 -5.99
N CYS A 204 15.54 -4.96 -4.68
CA CYS A 204 15.01 -6.14 -4.00
C CYS A 204 13.84 -5.74 -3.09
N VAL A 205 12.69 -6.40 -3.25
CA VAL A 205 11.47 -6.12 -2.49
C VAL A 205 10.75 -7.43 -2.16
N SER A 206 10.41 -7.66 -0.89
CA SER A 206 9.37 -8.63 -0.50
C SER A 206 8.01 -7.92 -0.52
N GLU A 207 7.01 -8.49 -1.19
CA GLU A 207 5.67 -7.90 -1.30
C GLU A 207 4.89 -7.98 0.02
N GLU A 208 5.11 -9.03 0.81
CA GLU A 208 4.50 -9.25 2.12
C GLU A 208 5.59 -9.46 3.17
N ALA A 209 5.55 -8.66 4.25
CA ALA A 209 6.40 -8.76 5.44
C ALA A 209 5.83 -7.87 6.54
N SER A 210 5.81 -8.33 7.80
CA SER A 210 5.31 -7.54 8.94
C SER A 210 6.02 -7.92 10.24
N PRO A 211 6.73 -6.99 10.92
CA PRO A 211 7.01 -5.61 10.50
C PRO A 211 7.93 -5.50 9.27
N SER A 212 8.18 -4.27 8.83
CA SER A 212 9.02 -3.96 7.65
C SER A 212 10.39 -4.67 7.67
N PRO A 213 10.80 -5.34 6.58
CA PRO A 213 12.02 -6.14 6.54
C PRO A 213 13.27 -5.29 6.29
N THR A 214 14.40 -5.84 6.69
CA THR A 214 15.76 -5.39 6.35
C THR A 214 16.31 -6.21 5.19
N TYR A 215 17.16 -5.62 4.35
CA TYR A 215 17.67 -6.27 3.15
C TYR A 215 19.20 -6.34 3.16
N LYS A 216 19.75 -7.55 2.96
CA LYS A 216 21.17 -7.80 2.78
C LYS A 216 21.43 -8.25 1.33
N TRP A 217 22.50 -7.74 0.73
CA TRP A 217 22.98 -8.18 -0.59
C TRP A 217 24.31 -8.91 -0.48
N GLU A 218 24.44 -9.99 -1.23
CA GLU A 218 25.67 -10.77 -1.42
C GLU A 218 25.91 -10.95 -2.92
N SER A 219 27.16 -10.80 -3.38
CA SER A 219 27.51 -10.99 -4.79
C SER A 219 28.48 -12.14 -4.96
N TYR A 220 28.39 -12.80 -6.10
CA TYR A 220 29.21 -13.93 -6.48
C TYR A 220 29.69 -13.73 -7.92
N ASP A 221 30.87 -14.23 -8.25
CA ASP A 221 31.37 -14.20 -9.63
C ASP A 221 30.64 -15.23 -10.53
N VAL A 222 31.02 -15.28 -11.80
CA VAL A 222 30.48 -16.24 -12.78
C VAL A 222 30.88 -17.70 -12.51
N LEU A 223 31.82 -17.92 -11.59
CA LEU A 223 32.26 -19.24 -11.10
C LEU A 223 31.62 -19.59 -9.74
N ASN A 224 30.67 -18.77 -9.27
CA ASN A 224 29.97 -18.90 -7.98
C ASN A 224 30.86 -18.73 -6.72
N ASN A 225 32.01 -18.05 -6.83
CA ASN A 225 32.80 -17.64 -5.67
C ASN A 225 32.21 -16.38 -5.03
N LEU A 226 32.15 -16.33 -3.70
CA LEU A 226 31.69 -15.14 -2.97
C LEU A 226 32.61 -13.93 -3.23
N ARG A 227 32.02 -12.83 -3.69
CA ARG A 227 32.71 -11.61 -4.11
C ARG A 227 32.25 -10.41 -3.26
N PRO A 228 33.16 -9.70 -2.57
CA PRO A 228 32.84 -8.42 -1.93
C PRO A 228 32.23 -7.42 -2.92
N LEU A 229 31.25 -6.65 -2.47
CA LEU A 229 30.69 -5.55 -3.26
C LEU A 229 31.76 -4.46 -3.49
N ASP A 230 31.78 -3.82 -4.67
CA ASP A 230 32.72 -2.73 -4.98
C ASP A 230 32.55 -1.60 -3.93
N PRO A 231 33.64 -1.05 -3.35
CA PRO A 231 33.56 0.05 -2.37
C PRO A 231 32.80 1.32 -2.82
N LYS A 232 32.59 1.50 -4.13
CA LYS A 232 31.76 2.58 -4.71
C LYS A 232 30.27 2.25 -4.70
N SER A 233 29.90 0.98 -4.62
CA SER A 233 28.50 0.54 -4.60
C SER A 233 27.79 1.03 -3.34
N THR A 234 26.46 1.16 -3.41
CA THR A 234 25.67 1.67 -2.29
C THR A 234 24.45 0.79 -2.07
N VAL A 235 24.27 0.31 -0.83
CA VAL A 235 23.07 -0.42 -0.40
C VAL A 235 22.20 0.48 0.46
N LYS A 236 20.96 0.76 0.02
CA LYS A 236 19.96 1.55 0.76
C LYS A 236 18.55 0.97 0.51
N GLY A 237 17.85 0.60 1.59
CA GLY A 237 16.42 0.23 1.52
C GLY A 237 16.06 -0.87 0.52
N GLY A 238 16.90 -1.91 0.40
CA GLY A 238 16.71 -2.99 -0.59
C GLY A 238 17.31 -2.70 -1.97
N ILE A 239 17.75 -1.47 -2.25
CA ILE A 239 18.40 -1.10 -3.51
C ILE A 239 19.92 -1.23 -3.37
N LEU A 240 20.56 -1.95 -4.30
CA LEU A 240 22.01 -2.01 -4.52
C LEU A 240 22.35 -1.24 -5.81
N SER A 241 22.94 -0.05 -5.67
CA SER A 241 23.48 0.73 -6.78
C SER A 241 24.88 0.28 -7.14
N LEU A 242 25.10 -0.07 -8.42
CA LEU A 242 26.38 -0.42 -9.02
C LEU A 242 26.78 0.68 -10.01
N PHE A 243 28.02 1.17 -9.91
CA PHE A 243 28.51 2.31 -10.69
C PHE A 243 29.68 1.89 -11.59
N ASN A 244 29.71 2.40 -12.82
CA ASN A 244 30.73 2.09 -13.84
C ASN A 244 30.90 0.56 -14.03
N VAL A 245 29.82 -0.12 -14.43
CA VAL A 245 29.80 -1.59 -14.53
C VAL A 245 30.76 -2.12 -15.60
N THR A 246 31.37 -3.27 -15.32
CA THR A 246 32.38 -3.91 -16.17
C THR A 246 32.03 -5.38 -16.39
N LYS A 247 32.76 -6.09 -17.26
CA LYS A 247 32.65 -7.55 -17.43
C LYS A 247 32.69 -8.29 -16.08
N GLU A 248 33.59 -7.87 -15.19
CA GLU A 248 33.81 -8.47 -13.86
C GLU A 248 32.63 -8.26 -12.91
N THR A 249 31.78 -7.25 -13.11
CA THR A 249 30.55 -7.09 -12.30
C THR A 249 29.47 -8.12 -12.65
N SER A 250 29.58 -8.83 -13.78
CA SER A 250 28.72 -9.98 -14.10
C SER A 250 28.86 -11.10 -13.05
N GLY A 251 27.81 -11.90 -12.87
CA GLY A 251 27.76 -12.96 -11.86
C GLY A 251 26.40 -13.05 -11.18
N TYR A 252 26.34 -13.71 -10.03
CA TYR A 252 25.09 -13.91 -9.29
C TYR A 252 24.98 -12.92 -8.12
N TYR A 253 23.80 -12.34 -7.94
CA TYR A 253 23.47 -11.45 -6.84
C TYR A 253 22.34 -12.08 -6.04
N ILE A 254 22.57 -12.32 -4.75
CA ILE A 254 21.58 -12.83 -3.82
C ILE A 254 21.13 -11.66 -2.94
N CYS A 255 19.81 -11.46 -2.87
CA CYS A 255 19.21 -10.61 -1.86
C CYS A 255 18.53 -11.49 -0.81
N THR A 256 18.77 -11.17 0.46
CA THR A 256 18.08 -11.78 1.60
C THR A 256 17.29 -10.71 2.33
N SER A 257 15.98 -10.90 2.39
CA SER A 257 15.01 -10.07 3.12
C SER A 257 14.76 -10.71 4.49
N THR A 258 14.93 -9.95 5.57
CA THR A 258 14.95 -10.46 6.95
C THR A 258 14.16 -9.55 7.90
N ASN A 259 13.28 -10.16 8.69
CA ASN A 259 12.41 -9.54 9.69
C ASN A 259 12.51 -10.30 11.03
N LYS A 260 12.01 -9.74 12.14
CA LYS A 260 11.86 -10.42 13.45
C LYS A 260 11.16 -11.78 13.37
N VAL A 261 10.31 -11.99 12.36
CA VAL A 261 9.50 -13.21 12.16
C VAL A 261 10.22 -14.28 11.30
N GLY A 262 11.26 -13.93 10.55
CA GLY A 262 11.96 -14.85 9.65
C GLY A 262 12.65 -14.16 8.47
N SER A 263 13.17 -14.94 7.52
CA SER A 263 13.84 -14.43 6.33
C SER A 263 13.52 -15.25 5.08
N ALA A 264 13.64 -14.61 3.92
CA ALA A 264 13.55 -15.23 2.60
C ALA A 264 14.57 -14.61 1.65
N SER A 265 15.15 -15.42 0.76
CA SER A 265 16.15 -14.99 -0.19
C SER A 265 15.75 -15.29 -1.64
N SER A 266 16.34 -14.54 -2.55
CA SER A 266 16.13 -14.66 -3.99
C SER A 266 17.42 -14.33 -4.72
N ASN A 267 17.64 -14.95 -5.87
CA ASN A 267 18.86 -14.83 -6.66
C ASN A 267 18.58 -14.25 -8.05
N PHE A 268 19.53 -13.47 -8.56
CA PHE A 268 19.48 -12.83 -9.87
C PHE A 268 20.83 -12.91 -10.57
N THR A 269 20.85 -13.25 -11.86
CA THR A 269 22.09 -13.32 -12.66
C THR A 269 22.28 -12.02 -13.44
N LEU A 270 23.29 -11.24 -13.06
CA LEU A 270 23.69 -10.05 -13.81
C LEU A 270 24.67 -10.44 -14.93
N SER A 271 24.34 -10.08 -16.17
CA SER A 271 25.24 -10.18 -17.32
C SER A 271 25.47 -8.78 -17.88
N VAL A 272 26.72 -8.34 -17.92
CA VAL A 272 27.10 -7.00 -18.40
C VAL A 272 27.75 -7.11 -19.78
N LEU A 273 27.19 -6.39 -20.74
CA LEU A 273 27.55 -6.47 -22.15
C LEU A 273 28.38 -5.25 -22.59
N PRO A 274 29.18 -5.35 -23.68
CA PRO A 274 29.70 -4.16 -24.34
C PRO A 274 28.55 -3.27 -24.86
N PRO A 275 28.70 -1.94 -24.87
CA PRO A 275 27.69 -1.03 -25.39
C PRO A 275 27.41 -1.30 -26.87
N SER A 276 26.14 -1.27 -27.25
CA SER A 276 25.71 -1.62 -28.62
C SER A 276 26.23 -0.59 -29.63
N LEU A 277 27.13 -1.01 -30.52
CA LEU A 277 27.56 -0.18 -31.65
C LEU A 277 26.37 0.06 -32.59
N ASN A 278 25.99 1.33 -32.77
CA ASN A 278 24.93 1.74 -33.68
C ASN A 278 25.38 1.64 -35.14
N ILE A 279 25.40 0.42 -35.68
CA ILE A 279 25.86 0.05 -37.04
C ILE A 279 25.21 0.93 -38.12
N GLY A 280 23.95 1.35 -37.95
CA GLY A 280 23.27 2.27 -38.88
C GLY A 280 23.94 3.65 -39.03
N SER A 281 24.56 4.17 -37.96
CA SER A 281 25.33 5.42 -38.02
C SER A 281 26.62 5.22 -38.81
N THR A 282 27.36 4.13 -38.52
CA THR A 282 28.59 3.77 -39.23
C THR A 282 28.34 3.51 -40.72
N ALA A 283 27.26 2.81 -41.05
CA ALA A 283 26.84 2.55 -42.43
C ALA A 283 26.44 3.84 -43.16
N GLY A 284 25.75 4.77 -42.49
CA GLY A 284 25.41 6.08 -43.04
C GLY A 284 26.67 6.92 -43.35
N ILE A 285 27.67 6.91 -42.47
CA ILE A 285 28.96 7.59 -42.68
C ILE A 285 29.70 6.98 -43.87
N ILE A 286 29.82 5.64 -43.93
CA ILE A 286 30.51 4.94 -45.02
C ILE A 286 29.80 5.19 -46.37
N GLY A 287 28.46 5.11 -46.40
CA GLY A 287 27.66 5.42 -47.58
C GLY A 287 27.79 6.87 -48.03
N GLY A 288 27.82 7.83 -47.10
CA GLY A 288 28.05 9.24 -47.38
C GLY A 288 29.43 9.52 -47.97
N VAL A 289 30.49 8.90 -47.43
CA VAL A 289 31.86 9.00 -47.97
C VAL A 289 31.95 8.37 -49.37
N ALA A 290 31.34 7.19 -49.58
CA ALA A 290 31.29 6.55 -50.89
C ALA A 290 30.55 7.43 -51.93
N ALA A 291 29.38 7.97 -51.59
CA ALA A 291 28.63 8.87 -52.46
C ALA A 291 29.40 10.16 -52.77
N ALA A 292 30.10 10.74 -51.79
CA ALA A 292 30.94 11.92 -51.98
C ALA A 292 32.12 11.64 -52.94
N LEU A 293 32.79 10.49 -52.79
CA LEU A 293 33.87 10.07 -53.69
C LEU A 293 33.36 9.80 -55.11
N ILE A 294 32.20 9.16 -55.27
CA ILE A 294 31.56 8.93 -56.57
C ILE A 294 31.20 10.27 -57.24
N LEU A 295 30.65 11.23 -56.50
CA LEU A 295 30.40 12.59 -57.01
C LEU A 295 31.70 13.30 -57.42
N LEU A 296 32.78 13.15 -56.65
CA LEU A 296 34.09 13.72 -56.98
C LEU A 296 34.65 13.13 -58.30
N VAL A 297 34.55 11.81 -58.49
CA VAL A 297 34.91 11.14 -59.74
C VAL A 297 34.05 11.63 -60.92
N ILE A 298 32.73 11.75 -60.73
CA ILE A 298 31.82 12.30 -61.76
C ILE A 298 32.22 13.73 -62.14
N ILE A 299 32.51 14.60 -61.16
CA ILE A 299 32.96 15.98 -61.40
C ILE A 299 34.29 15.99 -62.18
N ILE A 300 35.26 15.15 -61.81
CA ILE A 300 36.53 15.00 -62.53
C ILE A 300 36.29 14.54 -63.97
N CYS A 301 35.45 13.53 -64.20
CA CYS A 301 35.06 13.07 -65.53
C CYS A 301 34.37 14.17 -66.34
N CYS A 302 33.42 14.92 -65.76
CA CYS A 302 32.77 16.05 -66.43
C CYS A 302 33.77 17.16 -66.83
N CYS A 303 34.76 17.45 -65.98
CA CYS A 303 35.85 18.36 -66.32
C CYS A 303 36.73 17.82 -67.46
N TYR A 304 37.03 16.52 -67.47
CA TYR A 304 37.81 15.88 -68.54
C TYR A 304 37.05 15.88 -69.88
N CYS A 305 35.75 15.54 -69.87
CA CYS A 305 34.89 15.58 -71.06
C CYS A 305 34.72 17.00 -71.60
N ARG A 306 34.59 18.03 -70.73
CA ARG A 306 34.60 19.44 -71.15
C ARG A 306 35.91 19.82 -71.82
N LYS A 307 37.06 19.38 -71.28
CA LYS A 307 38.38 19.63 -71.87
C LYS A 307 38.55 18.94 -73.24
N LYS A 308 38.05 17.70 -73.39
CA LYS A 308 38.04 16.99 -74.67
C LYS A 308 37.14 17.68 -75.71
N LYS A 309 35.95 18.16 -75.32
CA LYS A 309 35.04 18.83 -76.27
C LYS A 309 35.64 20.11 -76.86
N GLN A 310 36.37 20.89 -76.07
CA GLN A 310 37.13 22.06 -76.56
C GLN A 310 38.25 21.71 -77.56
N GLN A 311 38.61 20.43 -77.70
CA GLN A 311 39.66 19.95 -78.59
C GLN A 311 39.08 19.32 -79.89
N GLU A 312 37.83 18.84 -79.85
CA GLU A 312 37.14 18.25 -81.01
C GLU A 312 36.47 19.31 -81.91
N GLU A 313 36.05 20.46 -81.34
CA GLU A 313 35.49 21.59 -82.10
C GLU A 313 36.53 22.32 -82.99
N ALA A 314 37.80 21.88 -83.00
CA ALA A 314 38.91 22.46 -83.78
C ALA A 314 39.28 21.70 -85.08
N TYR A 315 38.74 20.49 -85.31
CA TYR A 315 39.18 19.60 -86.42
C TYR A 315 38.07 19.21 -87.41
N ALA A 316 36.91 19.85 -87.35
CA ALA A 316 35.74 19.54 -88.20
C ALA A 316 35.82 20.15 -89.62
N MET A 317 36.90 19.88 -90.37
CA MET A 317 37.02 20.18 -91.81
C MET A 317 37.79 19.07 -92.55
N GLY A 318 37.09 18.28 -93.37
CA GLY A 318 37.71 17.34 -94.34
C GLY A 318 37.14 15.92 -94.34
N ALA A 319 36.44 15.56 -95.43
CA ALA A 319 36.02 14.22 -95.85
C ALA A 319 35.77 14.25 -97.38
N PRO A 320 35.55 13.13 -98.11
CA PRO A 320 35.59 11.69 -97.76
C PRO A 320 36.79 11.00 -98.50
N GLU A 321 36.85 9.79 -99.08
CA GLU A 321 35.95 8.62 -99.31
C GLU A 321 36.78 7.36 -99.71
N TYR A 322 36.13 6.22 -100.01
CA TYR A 322 36.66 5.01 -100.73
C TYR A 322 37.72 4.14 -99.99
N THR A 323 37.72 2.79 -100.01
CA THR A 323 36.76 1.77 -100.55
C THR A 323 36.98 0.37 -99.93
N ASP A 324 35.88 -0.42 -99.84
CA ASP A 324 35.71 -1.84 -100.24
C ASP A 324 36.89 -2.86 -100.13
N LYS A 325 36.73 -3.94 -99.30
CA LYS A 325 36.59 -5.38 -99.73
C LYS A 325 36.66 -6.44 -98.60
N ASP A 326 35.83 -7.49 -98.73
CA ASP A 326 35.89 -8.80 -98.04
C ASP A 326 36.63 -9.87 -98.92
N PRO A 327 36.74 -11.20 -98.59
CA PRO A 327 36.48 -11.98 -97.34
C PRO A 327 37.67 -12.93 -96.96
N ASP A 328 37.38 -14.10 -96.35
CA ASP A 328 38.24 -15.25 -95.91
C ASP A 328 39.12 -15.06 -94.65
N GLY A 329 39.48 -16.10 -93.87
CA GLY A 329 39.02 -17.51 -93.92
C GLY A 329 39.80 -18.49 -93.00
N ASN A 330 39.07 -19.21 -92.13
CA ASN A 330 39.31 -20.53 -91.50
C ASN A 330 40.56 -20.92 -90.63
N ASP A 331 40.25 -21.49 -89.46
CA ASP A 331 40.83 -22.67 -88.75
C ASP A 331 42.12 -22.77 -87.88
N GLU A 332 41.95 -23.66 -86.88
CA GLU A 332 42.85 -24.59 -86.14
C GLU A 332 44.03 -24.20 -85.20
N ASN A 333 43.88 -24.71 -83.96
CA ASN A 333 44.85 -25.45 -83.10
C ASN A 333 46.16 -24.81 -82.56
N HIS A 334 46.39 -24.97 -81.23
CA HIS A 334 47.53 -25.73 -80.68
C HIS A 334 47.37 -26.09 -79.17
N HIS A 335 48.02 -27.19 -78.74
CA HIS A 335 48.14 -27.66 -77.34
C HIS A 335 49.60 -27.46 -76.86
N PRO A 336 49.95 -27.61 -75.56
CA PRO A 336 50.50 -28.92 -75.16
C PRO A 336 50.31 -29.36 -73.68
N GLN A 337 50.78 -30.59 -73.45
CA GLN A 337 51.25 -31.34 -72.26
C GLN A 337 52.04 -30.52 -71.18
N GLU A 338 52.40 -31.01 -69.97
CA GLU A 338 52.23 -32.31 -69.27
C GLU A 338 52.45 -32.22 -67.73
N SER A 339 52.43 -33.41 -67.08
CA SER A 339 53.23 -33.85 -65.91
C SER A 339 52.46 -34.08 -64.60
N SER A 340 53.04 -34.95 -63.76
CA SER A 340 52.35 -35.68 -62.68
C SER A 340 53.18 -35.75 -61.40
N VAL A 341 52.50 -35.92 -60.26
CA VAL A 341 53.11 -36.33 -58.98
C VAL A 341 52.22 -37.40 -58.34
N VAL A 342 52.83 -38.46 -57.82
CA VAL A 342 52.17 -39.53 -57.08
C VAL A 342 52.36 -39.31 -55.58
N TYR A 343 51.31 -39.51 -54.79
CA TYR A 343 51.44 -39.89 -53.38
C TYR A 343 50.54 -41.08 -53.09
N SER A 344 51.07 -42.04 -52.35
CA SER A 344 50.39 -43.27 -51.94
C SER A 344 49.78 -43.11 -50.55
N ASP A 345 48.52 -43.51 -50.38
CA ASP A 345 48.00 -43.96 -49.08
C ASP A 345 47.03 -45.13 -49.26
N SER A 346 46.88 -45.95 -48.22
CA SER A 346 46.45 -47.35 -48.34
C SER A 346 45.11 -47.61 -47.65
N LYS A 347 44.03 -47.75 -48.44
CA LYS A 347 42.78 -48.39 -48.00
C LYS A 347 42.28 -49.38 -49.04
N GLY A 348 41.88 -50.56 -48.59
CA GLY A 348 41.33 -51.62 -49.44
C GLY A 348 39.91 -51.29 -49.95
N PRO A 349 39.40 -52.05 -50.94
CA PRO A 349 38.08 -51.83 -51.51
C PRO A 349 36.98 -52.17 -50.49
N ILE A 350 36.24 -51.16 -50.05
CA ILE A 350 34.98 -51.30 -49.31
C ILE A 350 34.01 -52.10 -50.19
N THR A 351 33.36 -53.11 -49.63
CA THR A 351 32.44 -53.95 -50.38
C THR A 351 31.08 -53.27 -50.54
N ARG A 352 30.32 -53.71 -51.55
CA ARG A 352 28.97 -53.19 -51.80
C ARG A 352 27.97 -53.52 -50.68
N ARG A 353 28.35 -54.35 -49.70
CA ARG A 353 27.53 -54.76 -48.56
C ARG A 353 27.60 -53.73 -47.43
N ASP A 354 28.82 -53.28 -47.12
CA ASP A 354 29.13 -52.34 -46.05
C ASP A 354 28.35 -51.03 -46.22
N GLN A 355 28.21 -50.55 -47.47
CA GLN A 355 27.39 -49.37 -47.84
C GLN A 355 25.88 -49.53 -47.66
N TYR A 356 25.35 -50.75 -47.48
CA TYR A 356 23.95 -50.97 -47.10
C TYR A 356 23.78 -51.08 -45.58
N GLU A 357 24.77 -51.62 -44.88
CA GLU A 357 24.76 -51.80 -43.42
C GLU A 357 24.95 -50.43 -42.72
N GLU A 358 25.97 -49.64 -43.10
CA GLU A 358 26.19 -48.25 -42.64
C GLU A 358 24.98 -47.32 -42.96
N LYS A 359 24.29 -47.60 -44.07
CA LYS A 359 23.06 -46.89 -44.47
C LYS A 359 21.80 -47.39 -43.75
N SER A 360 21.82 -48.58 -43.15
CA SER A 360 20.76 -49.03 -42.25
C SER A 360 20.90 -48.32 -40.90
N GLU A 361 22.11 -48.37 -40.32
CA GLU A 361 22.43 -47.74 -39.03
C GLU A 361 22.05 -46.25 -39.03
N HIS A 362 22.46 -45.48 -40.05
CA HIS A 362 22.07 -44.07 -40.16
C HIS A 362 20.56 -43.82 -40.30
N ASN A 363 19.76 -44.79 -40.78
CA ASN A 363 18.30 -44.67 -40.80
C ASN A 363 17.65 -45.06 -39.47
N ASP A 364 18.24 -45.98 -38.71
CA ASP A 364 17.74 -46.36 -37.38
C ASP A 364 18.14 -45.31 -36.32
N ASP A 365 19.32 -44.69 -36.39
CA ASP A 365 19.69 -43.49 -35.62
C ASP A 365 18.73 -42.32 -35.88
N ARG A 366 18.41 -42.10 -37.16
CA ARG A 366 17.42 -41.07 -37.55
C ARG A 366 16.01 -41.41 -37.06
N ARG A 367 15.75 -42.68 -36.70
CA ARG A 367 14.46 -43.17 -36.19
C ARG A 367 14.39 -43.10 -34.66
N SER A 368 15.48 -43.29 -33.93
CA SER A 368 15.55 -42.98 -32.49
C SER A 368 15.37 -41.47 -32.27
N ASP A 369 16.09 -40.62 -33.01
CA ASP A 369 15.95 -39.15 -33.01
C ASP A 369 14.49 -38.67 -33.13
N ILE A 370 13.71 -39.32 -34.00
CA ILE A 370 12.29 -39.00 -34.24
C ILE A 370 11.40 -39.52 -33.10
N ASN A 371 11.72 -40.66 -32.51
CA ASN A 371 10.98 -41.21 -31.36
C ASN A 371 11.29 -40.46 -30.06
N ASP A 372 12.52 -39.97 -29.88
CA ASP A 372 12.94 -39.16 -28.74
C ASP A 372 12.22 -37.82 -28.75
N ARG A 373 12.27 -37.08 -29.87
CA ARG A 373 11.49 -35.85 -30.06
C ARG A 373 9.98 -36.06 -29.89
N ARG A 374 9.47 -37.24 -30.20
CA ARG A 374 8.04 -37.55 -29.99
C ARG A 374 7.71 -37.66 -28.51
N ARG A 375 8.57 -38.29 -27.70
CA ARG A 375 8.44 -38.27 -26.24
C ARG A 375 8.54 -36.84 -25.69
N ASP A 376 9.49 -36.01 -26.15
CA ASP A 376 9.56 -34.60 -25.75
C ASP A 376 8.24 -33.83 -26.00
N TYR A 377 7.50 -34.16 -27.08
CA TYR A 377 6.18 -33.56 -27.35
C TYR A 377 5.05 -34.13 -26.49
N ASP A 378 5.06 -35.43 -26.20
CA ASP A 378 4.02 -36.09 -25.38
C ASP A 378 4.21 -35.77 -23.88
N ASP A 379 5.46 -35.67 -23.40
CA ASP A 379 5.81 -35.22 -22.04
C ASP A 379 5.41 -33.74 -21.84
N ARG A 380 5.83 -32.86 -22.76
CA ARG A 380 5.46 -31.43 -22.75
C ARG A 380 3.95 -31.21 -22.91
N ARG A 381 3.22 -32.14 -23.54
CA ARG A 381 1.76 -32.11 -23.57
C ARG A 381 1.17 -32.45 -22.20
N SER A 382 1.74 -33.42 -21.51
CA SER A 382 1.37 -33.77 -20.14
C SER A 382 1.55 -32.59 -19.19
N ASP A 383 2.69 -31.85 -19.27
CA ASP A 383 2.90 -30.59 -18.54
C ASP A 383 1.77 -29.55 -18.75
N PHE A 384 1.19 -29.50 -19.96
CA PHE A 384 0.10 -28.57 -20.29
C PHE A 384 -1.26 -29.03 -19.76
N ASP A 385 -1.52 -30.34 -19.73
CA ASP A 385 -2.75 -30.90 -19.19
C ASP A 385 -2.72 -30.91 -17.64
N ASP A 386 -1.58 -31.22 -16.99
CA ASP A 386 -1.39 -31.12 -15.54
C ASP A 386 -1.60 -29.68 -15.04
N ARG A 387 -0.95 -28.72 -15.71
CA ARG A 387 -1.11 -27.27 -15.42
C ARG A 387 -2.53 -26.77 -15.71
N ARG A 388 -3.34 -27.50 -16.48
CA ARG A 388 -4.74 -27.18 -16.68
C ARG A 388 -5.60 -27.64 -15.51
N SER A 389 -5.33 -28.82 -14.92
CA SER A 389 -5.93 -29.23 -13.63
C SER A 389 -5.66 -28.20 -12.54
N ASP A 390 -4.42 -27.71 -12.39
CA ASP A 390 -4.08 -26.64 -11.43
C ASP A 390 -4.99 -25.40 -11.56
N PHE A 391 -5.38 -25.04 -12.78
CA PHE A 391 -6.26 -23.90 -13.04
C PHE A 391 -7.74 -24.20 -12.75
N ASP A 392 -8.22 -25.42 -13.01
CA ASP A 392 -9.61 -25.80 -12.73
C ASP A 392 -9.83 -26.11 -11.23
N ASP A 393 -8.85 -26.68 -10.52
CA ASP A 393 -8.87 -26.86 -9.06
C ASP A 393 -8.87 -25.51 -8.34
N ARG A 394 -7.94 -24.62 -8.71
CA ARG A 394 -7.91 -23.23 -8.19
C ARG A 394 -9.17 -22.43 -8.53
N ARG A 395 -9.92 -22.85 -9.56
CA ARG A 395 -11.23 -22.29 -9.90
C ARG A 395 -12.34 -22.89 -9.04
N SER A 396 -12.23 -24.14 -8.58
CA SER A 396 -13.12 -24.68 -7.53
C SER A 396 -12.95 -23.88 -6.24
N ASP A 397 -11.72 -23.72 -5.73
CA ASP A 397 -11.41 -22.94 -4.53
C ASP A 397 -12.08 -21.55 -4.51
N ILE A 398 -12.12 -20.87 -5.66
CA ILE A 398 -12.73 -19.55 -5.83
C ILE A 398 -14.27 -19.62 -5.81
N ASN A 399 -14.86 -20.70 -6.33
CA ASN A 399 -16.30 -20.94 -6.26
C ASN A 399 -16.75 -21.39 -4.85
N ASP A 400 -15.94 -22.20 -4.19
CA ASP A 400 -16.19 -22.69 -2.82
C ASP A 400 -16.15 -21.50 -1.84
N ARG A 401 -15.09 -20.69 -1.87
CA ARG A 401 -15.01 -19.42 -1.11
C ARG A 401 -16.15 -18.45 -1.42
N ARG A 402 -16.70 -18.45 -2.64
CA ARG A 402 -17.86 -17.63 -2.98
C ARG A 402 -19.12 -18.09 -2.23
N ARG A 403 -19.34 -19.39 -2.12
CA ARG A 403 -20.44 -19.94 -1.31
C ARG A 403 -20.27 -19.57 0.17
N ASP A 404 -19.06 -19.69 0.72
CA ASP A 404 -18.77 -19.24 2.09
C ASP A 404 -19.13 -17.75 2.33
N TYR A 405 -18.93 -16.88 1.33
CA TYR A 405 -19.32 -15.47 1.40
C TYR A 405 -20.83 -15.23 1.25
N ASP A 406 -21.52 -15.98 0.40
CA ASP A 406 -22.96 -15.85 0.19
C ASP A 406 -23.77 -16.47 1.35
N ASP A 407 -23.31 -17.58 1.93
CA ASP A 407 -23.86 -18.19 3.14
C ASP A 407 -23.71 -17.24 4.34
N ARG A 408 -22.48 -16.75 4.58
CA ARG A 408 -22.21 -15.78 5.67
C ARG A 408 -22.93 -14.45 5.48
N ARG A 409 -23.25 -14.06 4.23
CA ARG A 409 -24.10 -12.90 3.95
C ARG A 409 -25.55 -13.19 4.33
N SER A 410 -26.04 -14.39 4.08
CA SER A 410 -27.37 -14.83 4.47
C SER A 410 -27.53 -14.81 6.00
N ASP A 411 -26.52 -15.27 6.76
CA ASP A 411 -26.48 -15.15 8.23
C ASP A 411 -26.66 -13.69 8.69
N PHE A 412 -26.02 -12.72 8.02
CA PHE A 412 -26.14 -11.30 8.37
C PHE A 412 -27.52 -10.73 8.04
N ASP A 413 -28.14 -11.12 6.92
CA ASP A 413 -29.49 -10.67 6.57
C ASP A 413 -30.56 -11.32 7.49
N ASP A 414 -30.37 -12.56 7.94
CA ASP A 414 -31.19 -13.22 8.97
C ASP A 414 -30.99 -12.62 10.37
N GLN A 415 -29.76 -12.26 10.73
CA GLN A 415 -29.53 -11.52 11.98
C GLN A 415 -30.18 -10.13 11.92
N ARG A 416 -30.19 -9.49 10.74
CA ARG A 416 -30.82 -8.19 10.50
C ARG A 416 -32.35 -8.25 10.53
N SER A 417 -32.98 -9.31 10.01
CA SER A 417 -34.42 -9.53 10.13
C SER A 417 -34.82 -9.71 11.59
N ASN A 418 -34.09 -10.53 12.36
CA ASN A 418 -34.27 -10.71 13.80
C ASN A 418 -34.17 -9.39 14.60
N TYR A 419 -33.30 -8.46 14.20
CA TYR A 419 -33.22 -7.12 14.81
C TYR A 419 -34.44 -6.25 14.49
N SER A 420 -34.99 -6.30 13.27
CA SER A 420 -36.24 -5.62 12.90
C SER A 420 -37.43 -6.18 13.70
N ASP A 421 -37.61 -7.50 13.67
CA ASP A 421 -38.62 -8.24 14.43
C ASP A 421 -38.65 -7.89 15.93
N ARG A 422 -37.47 -7.62 16.50
CA ARG A 422 -37.32 -7.24 17.90
C ARG A 422 -37.60 -5.76 18.14
N ARG A 423 -37.26 -4.90 17.19
CA ARG A 423 -37.57 -3.45 17.20
C ARG A 423 -39.07 -3.22 17.14
N ASP A 424 -39.77 -3.95 16.29
CA ASP A 424 -41.22 -3.79 16.10
C ASP A 424 -41.97 -4.26 17.36
N LYS A 425 -41.55 -5.39 17.97
CA LYS A 425 -42.02 -5.83 19.30
C LYS A 425 -41.73 -4.85 20.46
N TYR A 426 -40.81 -3.88 20.29
CA TYR A 426 -40.65 -2.75 21.22
C TYR A 426 -41.59 -1.59 20.88
N SER A 427 -41.97 -1.38 19.60
CA SER A 427 -43.01 -0.41 19.20
C SER A 427 -44.38 -0.84 19.75
N ASP A 428 -44.80 -2.08 19.48
CA ASP A 428 -46.06 -2.67 19.96
C ASP A 428 -46.23 -2.54 21.50
N ARG A 429 -45.11 -2.60 22.23
CA ARG A 429 -45.06 -2.48 23.69
C ARG A 429 -45.15 -1.02 24.14
N ASN A 430 -44.50 -0.09 23.45
CA ASN A 430 -44.59 1.33 23.77
C ASN A 430 -45.99 1.88 23.47
N GLU A 431 -46.57 1.54 22.32
CA GLU A 431 -47.95 1.92 21.96
C GLU A 431 -48.94 1.46 23.04
N ARG A 432 -48.81 0.22 23.53
CA ARG A 432 -49.63 -0.27 24.65
C ARG A 432 -49.42 0.48 25.97
N TYR A 433 -48.19 0.92 26.26
CA TYR A 433 -47.92 1.73 27.47
C TYR A 433 -48.51 3.15 27.37
N ASP A 434 -48.56 3.73 26.17
CA ASP A 434 -49.19 5.04 25.97
C ASP A 434 -50.73 4.93 25.93
N ASP A 435 -51.30 3.83 25.40
CA ASP A 435 -52.73 3.48 25.56
C ASP A 435 -53.12 3.32 27.05
N ASP A 436 -52.38 2.50 27.81
CA ASP A 436 -52.63 2.27 29.25
C ASP A 436 -52.57 3.61 30.03
N ARG A 437 -51.63 4.49 29.68
CA ARG A 437 -51.50 5.84 30.25
C ARG A 437 -52.70 6.73 29.88
N HIS A 438 -53.18 6.68 28.64
CA HIS A 438 -54.34 7.45 28.20
C HIS A 438 -55.61 7.04 28.97
N TYR A 439 -55.81 5.74 29.19
CA TYR A 439 -56.90 5.22 30.02
C TYR A 439 -56.82 5.72 31.48
N ASP A 440 -55.63 5.71 32.10
CA ASP A 440 -55.47 6.18 33.48
C ASP A 440 -55.69 7.69 33.64
N ASP A 441 -55.29 8.52 32.66
CA ASP A 441 -55.54 9.97 32.71
C ASP A 441 -56.99 10.33 32.34
N GLU A 442 -57.68 9.60 31.45
CA GLU A 442 -59.15 9.74 31.27
C GLU A 442 -59.89 9.42 32.58
N ARG A 443 -59.52 8.32 33.25
CA ARG A 443 -60.12 7.91 34.53
C ARG A 443 -59.94 8.97 35.62
N ARG A 444 -58.78 9.62 35.67
CA ARG A 444 -58.51 10.77 36.55
C ARG A 444 -59.31 12.02 36.18
N TYR A 445 -59.67 12.20 34.91
CA TYR A 445 -60.54 13.30 34.49
C TYR A 445 -61.99 13.09 34.94
N ASP A 446 -62.51 11.87 34.86
CA ASP A 446 -63.87 11.56 35.31
C ASP A 446 -64.00 11.50 36.85
N ASP A 447 -63.01 10.98 37.59
CA ASP A 447 -62.97 11.07 39.06
C ASP A 447 -63.02 12.55 39.53
N ARG A 448 -62.34 13.46 38.82
CA ARG A 448 -62.40 14.91 39.08
C ARG A 448 -63.73 15.56 38.70
N ARG A 449 -64.54 14.89 37.88
CA ARG A 449 -65.89 15.33 37.49
C ARG A 449 -66.95 14.84 38.47
N GLY A 450 -66.77 13.65 39.06
CA GLY A 450 -67.66 13.08 40.08
C GLY A 450 -67.58 13.73 41.46
N GLN A 451 -66.64 14.67 41.69
CA GLN A 451 -66.43 15.38 42.96
C GLN A 451 -66.81 16.88 42.89
N ARG A 452 -67.79 17.25 42.06
CA ARG A 452 -68.27 18.63 41.87
C ARG A 452 -69.80 18.75 41.91
#